data_AF-A0A843BI85-F1
#
_entry.id   AF-A0A843BI85-F1
#
_cell.length_a   1.000
_cell.length_b   1.000
_cell.length_c   1.000
_cell.angle_alpha   90.00
_cell.angle_beta   90.00
_cell.angle_gamma   90.00
#
_symmetry.space_group_name_H-M   'P 1'
#
loop_
_entity.id
_entity.type
_entity.pdbx_description
1 polymer ?
#
loop_
_entity_poly.entity_id
_entity_poly.type
_entity_poly.pdbx_seq_one_letter_code
_entity_poly.pdbx_strand_id
1 'polypeptide(L)' 'MSNSVVKSSGSRMSSAEFDVECYLCNSTVVEYFEEKYNGMRGMCINCKTNFPLE' A
#
# COMPACT_ATOMS: atom_id res chain seq x y z
N MET A 1 -3.00 -35.49 9.14
CA MET A 1 -3.15 -34.10 9.63
C MET A 1 -2.07 -33.28 8.94
N SER A 2 -2.41 -32.61 7.84
CA SER A 2 -1.44 -31.84 7.05
C SER A 2 -1.31 -30.46 7.66
N ASN A 3 -0.18 -30.19 8.34
CA ASN A 3 0.11 -28.87 8.88
C ASN A 3 0.59 -27.95 7.76
N SER A 4 -0.27 -27.02 7.34
CA SER A 4 0.12 -25.90 6.49
C SER A 4 0.76 -24.81 7.36
N VAL A 5 2.09 -24.85 7.50
CA VAL A 5 2.84 -23.72 8.07
C VAL A 5 2.96 -22.66 6.99
N VAL A 6 2.07 -21.65 7.03
CA VAL A 6 2.21 -20.44 6.22
C VAL A 6 3.40 -19.63 6.76
N LYS A 7 4.56 -19.78 6.11
CA LYS A 7 5.70 -18.87 6.28
C LYS A 7 5.37 -17.56 5.57
N SER A 8 4.74 -16.63 6.28
CA SER A 8 4.65 -15.24 5.83
C SER A 8 6.04 -14.61 5.96
N SER A 9 6.82 -14.69 4.88
CA SER A 9 8.08 -13.97 4.74
C SER A 9 7.78 -12.47 4.61
N GLY A 10 7.64 -11.78 5.75
CA GLY A 10 7.60 -10.33 5.82
C GLY A 10 9.00 -9.77 5.59
N SER A 11 9.35 -9.55 4.32
CA SER A 11 10.57 -8.87 3.91
C SER A 11 10.54 -7.42 4.40
N ARG A 12 11.15 -7.16 5.56
CA ARG A 12 11.46 -5.79 5.99
C ARG A 12 12.60 -5.26 5.15
N MET A 13 12.28 -4.58 4.06
CA MET A 13 13.24 -3.72 3.36
C MET A 13 13.19 -2.34 4.00
N SER A 14 14.24 -2.03 4.74
CA SER A 14 14.56 -0.70 5.22
C SER A 14 15.17 0.11 4.08
N SER A 15 14.43 1.07 3.54
CA SER A 15 14.96 2.24 2.86
C SER A 15 13.98 3.38 3.13
N ALA A 16 14.49 4.47 3.68
CA ALA A 16 13.70 5.64 4.05
C ALA A 16 13.34 6.47 2.80
N GLU A 17 12.44 5.94 1.99
CA GLU A 17 11.56 6.71 1.12
C GLU A 17 10.15 6.50 1.67
N PHE A 18 9.31 7.52 1.68
CA PHE A 18 8.01 7.48 2.36
C PHE A 18 7.05 6.49 1.66
N ASP A 19 7.19 5.20 1.94
CA ASP A 19 6.24 4.17 1.52
C ASP A 19 4.95 4.35 2.33
N VAL A 20 3.98 5.04 1.73
CA VAL A 20 2.63 5.13 2.29
C VAL A 20 2.02 3.72 2.29
N GLU A 21 1.72 3.19 3.47
CA GLU A 21 1.08 1.89 3.62
C GLU A 21 -0.44 2.03 3.73
N CYS A 22 -1.16 1.07 3.13
CA CYS A 22 -2.60 1.01 3.19
C CYS A 22 -3.06 0.62 4.59
N TYR A 23 -3.82 1.47 5.27
CA TYR A 23 -4.34 1.20 6.62
C TYR A 23 -5.34 0.02 6.68
N LEU A 24 -5.85 -0.46 5.54
CA LEU A 24 -6.79 -1.58 5.47
C LEU A 24 -6.09 -2.95 5.32
N CYS A 25 -4.97 -3.00 4.62
CA CYS A 25 -4.33 -4.27 4.25
C CYS A 25 -2.81 -4.27 4.33
N ASN A 26 -2.21 -3.21 4.88
CA ASN A 26 -0.75 -3.04 5.05
C ASN A 26 0.06 -3.30 3.77
N SER A 27 -0.53 -3.01 2.62
CA SER A 27 0.12 -3.10 1.31
C SER A 27 0.52 -1.71 0.83
N THR A 28 1.40 -1.64 -0.17
CA THR A 28 1.89 -0.38 -0.74
C THR A 28 0.77 0.47 -1.35
N VAL A 29 0.79 1.77 -1.05
CA VAL A 29 -0.02 2.79 -1.70
C VAL A 29 0.85 3.51 -2.73
N VAL A 30 0.35 3.61 -3.96
CA VAL A 30 1.01 4.38 -5.02
C VAL A 30 0.40 5.76 -5.13
N GLU A 31 1.24 6.78 -5.18
CA GLU A 31 0.81 8.16 -5.41
C GLU A 31 0.58 8.40 -6.91
N TYR A 32 -0.48 9.11 -7.24
CA TYR A 32 -0.81 9.52 -8.59
C TYR A 32 -1.48 10.89 -8.57
N PHE A 33 -1.29 11.66 -9.65
CA PHE A 33 -1.97 12.93 -9.83
C PHE A 33 -3.35 12.70 -10.45
N GLU A 34 -4.42 13.19 -9.81
CA GLU A 34 -5.78 13.12 -10.35
C GLU A 34 -6.17 14.45 -11.00
N GLU A 35 -6.18 14.49 -12.33
CA GLU A 35 -6.49 15.71 -13.11
C GLU A 35 -7.84 16.32 -12.77
N LYS A 36 -8.85 15.49 -12.45
CA LYS A 36 -10.21 15.94 -12.11
C LYS A 36 -10.23 16.85 -10.87
N TYR A 37 -9.33 16.61 -9.91
CA TYR A 37 -9.25 17.39 -8.67
C TYR A 37 -7.98 18.23 -8.60
N ASN A 38 -7.15 18.20 -9.65
CA ASN A 38 -5.89 18.93 -9.76
C ASN A 38 -5.01 18.73 -8.50
N GLY A 39 -4.88 17.49 -8.04
CA GLY A 39 -4.23 17.17 -6.77
C GLY A 39 -3.63 15.76 -6.72
N MET A 40 -2.77 15.53 -5.73
CA MET A 40 -2.15 14.23 -5.48
C MET A 40 -3.12 13.31 -4.75
N ARG A 41 -3.08 12.02 -5.09
CA ARG A 41 -3.86 10.97 -4.44
C ARG A 41 -3.09 9.69 -4.30
N GLY A 42 -3.47 8.88 -3.33
CA GLY A 42 -2.90 7.55 -3.12
C GLY A 42 -3.88 6.47 -3.57
N MET A 43 -3.41 5.39 -4.17
CA MET A 43 -4.21 4.19 -4.42
C MET A 43 -3.49 2.94 -3.91
N CYS A 44 -4.17 2.11 -3.12
CA CYS A 44 -3.60 0.84 -2.68
C CYS A 44 -3.56 -0.14 -3.85
N ILE A 45 -2.39 -0.76 -4.11
CA ILE A 45 -2.25 -1.74 -5.20
C ILE A 45 -3.02 -3.04 -4.95
N ASN A 46 -3.25 -3.39 -3.67
CA ASN A 46 -3.91 -4.62 -3.26
C ASN A 46 -5.44 -4.47 -3.17
N CYS A 47 -5.95 -3.67 -2.22
CA CYS A 47 -7.40 -3.50 -2.02
C CYS A 47 -8.06 -2.44 -2.92
N LYS A 48 -7.28 -1.72 -3.75
CA LYS A 48 -7.77 -0.70 -4.70
C LYS A 48 -8.51 0.49 -4.06
N THR A 49 -8.33 0.70 -2.75
CA THR A 49 -8.86 1.85 -2.03
C THR A 49 -8.08 3.11 -2.40
N ASN A 50 -8.82 4.20 -2.64
CA ASN A 50 -8.24 5.53 -2.87
C ASN A 50 -8.11 6.28 -1.55
N PHE A 51 -6.99 6.96 -1.37
CA PHE A 51 -6.67 7.79 -0.22
C PHE A 51 -6.51 9.25 -0.67
N PRO A 52 -7.08 10.21 0.07
CA PRO A 52 -6.69 11.60 -0.08
C PRO A 52 -5.22 11.73 0.38
N LEU A 53 -4.38 12.32 -0.46
CA LEU A 53 -3.09 12.85 -0.03
C LEU A 53 -3.31 14.37 -0.01
N GLU A 54 -3.29 14.94 1.20
CA GLU A 54 -3.54 16.38 1.40
C GLU A 54 -2.53 17.26 0.66
#